data_AF-A0A6J7PYC6-F1
#
_entry.id   AF-A0A6J7PYC6-F1
#
_cell.length_a   1.000
_cell.length_b   1.000
_cell.length_c   1.000
_cell.angle_alpha   90.00
_cell.angle_beta   90.00
_cell.angle_gamma   90.00
#
_symmetry.space_group_name_H-M   'P 1'
#
loop_
_entity.id
_entity.type
_entity.pdbx_description
1 polymer ?
#
loop_
_entity_poly.entity_id
_entity_poly.type
_entity_poly.pdbx_seq_one_letter_code
_entity_poly.pdbx_strand_id
1 'polypeptide(L)'
;MSIDCSSAAREVGEPLAGTAPVATCWILIEQPGPWGKNALLDARLEPGVGELIKGRAEGTGVSILLVRHPDRLDPASTNAGKNVWVVHTSPGATRMRHGIMPDVSVIADWDFSELAAGALPPFGVSTSEPLLLVCTHSGRDACCAIHGRALITELLEKISLEDRAFIWESSHIGGHRFAPTVMSLPCGAVFGRLAVDNAIEVFSGSQRCLLTLENYRGRTCYSPPLQVAEIVVRQHMGIYERDVLDVLRVIDDRALPMPALAQLPAVGESLVAEVRHEDGRAWQVNLRCEELSQPRPQSCGVEATNAAIWRSVGLAESTPWRQG
;
A
#
# COMPACT_ATOMS: atom_id res chain seq x y z
N MET A 1 -13.74 -28.93 -0.61
CA MET A 1 -13.32 -27.63 -1.17
C MET A 1 -12.05 -27.25 -0.44
N SER A 2 -10.95 -26.99 -1.15
CA SER A 2 -9.78 -26.36 -0.52
C SER A 2 -10.22 -25.01 0.03
N ILE A 3 -9.90 -24.73 1.30
CA ILE A 3 -10.09 -23.41 1.90
C ILE A 3 -9.37 -22.35 1.05
N ASP A 4 -10.02 -21.21 0.79
CA ASP A 4 -9.38 -20.11 0.07
C ASP A 4 -8.28 -19.46 0.92
N CYS A 5 -7.35 -18.74 0.29
CA CYS A 5 -6.18 -18.23 1.01
C CYS A 5 -6.54 -17.16 2.07
N SER A 6 -7.64 -16.42 1.89
CA SER A 6 -8.08 -15.42 2.87
C SER A 6 -8.65 -16.06 4.12
N SER A 7 -9.49 -17.08 3.93
CA SER A 7 -10.03 -17.89 5.02
C SER A 7 -8.92 -18.63 5.77
N ALA A 8 -7.98 -19.26 5.07
CA ALA A 8 -6.85 -19.97 5.69
C ALA A 8 -5.95 -19.04 6.51
N ALA A 9 -5.60 -17.86 5.98
CA ALA A 9 -4.80 -16.88 6.72
C ALA A 9 -5.52 -16.34 7.96
N ARG A 10 -6.86 -16.27 7.95
CA ARG A 10 -7.66 -15.89 9.12
C ARG A 10 -7.71 -17.01 10.17
N GLU A 11 -7.86 -18.26 9.74
CA GLU A 11 -7.90 -19.43 10.62
C GLU A 11 -6.59 -19.60 11.42
N VAL A 12 -5.43 -19.43 10.78
CA VAL A 12 -4.13 -19.49 11.46
C VAL A 12 -3.78 -18.23 12.25
N GLY A 13 -4.66 -17.22 12.26
CA GLY A 13 -4.44 -15.97 12.98
C GLY A 13 -3.28 -15.13 12.44
N GLU A 14 -3.02 -15.15 11.12
CA GLU A 14 -1.93 -14.38 10.54
C GLU A 14 -2.16 -12.87 10.80
N PRO A 15 -1.17 -12.16 11.39
CA PRO A 15 -1.30 -10.74 11.70
C PRO A 15 -1.30 -9.88 10.42
N LEU A 16 -2.01 -8.75 10.48
CA LEU A 16 -2.03 -7.76 9.40
C LEU A 16 -0.82 -6.82 9.46
N ALA A 17 -0.39 -6.43 10.66
CA ALA A 17 0.71 -5.50 10.84
C ALA A 17 2.01 -5.99 10.18
N GLY A 18 2.69 -5.10 9.45
CA GLY A 18 3.94 -5.43 8.78
C GLY A 18 3.77 -6.14 7.44
N THR A 19 2.57 -6.15 6.87
CA THR A 19 2.28 -6.93 5.65
C THR A 19 1.93 -6.06 4.45
N ALA A 20 1.95 -4.74 4.57
CA ALA A 20 1.73 -3.87 3.41
C ALA A 20 2.86 -4.07 2.38
N PRO A 21 2.55 -4.06 1.06
CA PRO A 21 3.57 -4.05 0.03
C PRO A 21 4.51 -2.86 0.22
N VAL A 22 5.76 -3.00 -0.22
CA VAL A 22 6.79 -1.98 -0.01
C VAL A 22 7.03 -1.20 -1.30
N ALA A 23 6.79 0.11 -1.25
CA ALA A 23 7.01 1.07 -2.33
C ALA A 23 7.03 2.50 -1.75
N THR A 24 7.96 3.34 -2.18
CA THR A 24 7.99 4.77 -1.81
C THR A 24 7.19 5.63 -2.76
N CYS A 25 6.97 5.16 -4.00
CA CYS A 25 6.20 5.86 -5.00
C CYS A 25 5.27 4.90 -5.76
N TRP A 26 4.07 5.38 -6.10
CA TRP A 26 3.07 4.66 -6.88
C TRP A 26 2.75 5.43 -8.16
N ILE A 27 2.73 4.71 -9.30
CA ILE A 27 2.14 5.19 -10.55
C ILE A 27 0.83 4.45 -10.77
N LEU A 28 -0.28 5.17 -10.86
CA LEU A 28 -1.58 4.60 -11.17
C LEU A 28 -1.94 4.94 -12.62
N ILE A 29 -2.34 3.94 -13.41
CA ILE A 29 -2.72 4.13 -14.81
C ILE A 29 -4.13 3.60 -15.02
N GLU A 30 -5.04 4.46 -15.46
CA GLU A 30 -6.40 4.03 -15.81
C GLU A 30 -6.38 3.06 -16.99
N GLN A 31 -6.91 1.87 -16.77
CA GLN A 31 -7.07 0.82 -17.77
C GLN A 31 -8.37 0.05 -17.47
N PRO A 32 -9.51 0.46 -18.07
CA PRO A 32 -10.84 -0.10 -17.78
C PRO A 32 -11.00 -1.58 -18.15
N GLY A 33 -10.21 -2.08 -19.10
CA GLY A 33 -10.27 -3.45 -19.58
C GLY A 33 -9.83 -4.51 -18.55
N PRO A 34 -9.96 -5.79 -18.90
CA PRO A 34 -9.44 -6.88 -18.07
C PRO A 34 -7.91 -6.77 -17.94
N TRP A 35 -7.39 -7.14 -16.77
CA TRP A 35 -5.96 -7.06 -16.46
C TRP A 35 -5.19 -8.40 -16.58
N GLY A 36 -5.88 -9.51 -16.86
CA GLY A 36 -5.24 -10.83 -16.94
C GLY A 36 -4.61 -11.29 -15.62
N LYS A 37 -3.55 -12.12 -15.67
CA LYS A 37 -2.82 -12.62 -14.50
C LYS A 37 -1.72 -11.63 -14.08
N ASN A 38 -1.01 -11.09 -15.07
CA ASN A 38 0.04 -10.09 -14.92
C ASN A 38 -0.46 -8.76 -15.45
N ALA A 39 -0.91 -7.87 -14.56
CA ALA A 39 -1.64 -6.64 -14.93
C ALA A 39 -0.99 -5.84 -16.07
N LEU A 40 0.29 -5.51 -15.95
CA LEU A 40 0.99 -4.71 -16.97
C LEU A 40 1.23 -5.44 -18.29
N LEU A 41 1.31 -6.77 -18.27
CA LEU A 41 1.66 -7.57 -19.45
C LEU A 41 0.42 -8.06 -20.20
N ASP A 42 -0.64 -8.39 -19.46
CA ASP A 42 -1.85 -9.00 -20.01
C ASP A 42 -2.96 -7.97 -20.26
N ALA A 43 -2.87 -6.78 -19.64
CA ALA A 43 -3.79 -5.69 -19.97
C ALA A 43 -3.52 -5.16 -21.37
N ARG A 44 -4.58 -4.65 -22.01
CA ARG A 44 -4.51 -4.00 -23.33
C ARG A 44 -3.89 -2.60 -23.27
N LEU A 45 -2.67 -2.51 -22.74
CA LEU A 45 -1.79 -1.38 -22.96
C LEU A 45 -1.23 -1.43 -24.39
N GLU A 46 -0.62 -0.34 -24.83
CA GLU A 46 0.10 -0.34 -26.10
C GLU A 46 1.22 -1.40 -26.08
N PRO A 47 1.48 -2.09 -27.20
CA PRO A 47 2.48 -3.16 -27.25
C PRO A 47 3.84 -2.71 -26.71
N GLY A 48 4.40 -3.49 -25.76
CA GLY A 48 5.73 -3.24 -25.17
C GLY A 48 5.76 -2.19 -24.05
N VAL A 49 4.76 -1.30 -23.93
CA VAL A 49 4.76 -0.24 -22.90
C VAL A 49 4.73 -0.83 -21.49
N GLY A 50 3.90 -1.85 -21.25
CA GLY A 50 3.80 -2.52 -19.96
C GLY A 50 5.11 -3.17 -19.51
N GLU A 51 5.83 -3.82 -20.43
CA GLU A 51 7.14 -4.43 -20.19
C GLU A 51 8.20 -3.37 -19.88
N LEU A 52 8.22 -2.29 -20.67
CA LEU A 52 9.17 -1.21 -20.52
C LEU A 52 9.01 -0.49 -19.17
N ILE A 53 7.80 -0.03 -18.83
CA ILE A 53 7.54 0.67 -17.56
C ILE A 53 7.83 -0.26 -16.38
N LYS A 54 7.45 -1.55 -16.47
CA LYS A 54 7.79 -2.54 -15.44
C LYS A 54 9.31 -2.63 -15.24
N GLY A 55 10.08 -2.81 -16.31
CA GLY A 55 11.54 -2.91 -16.23
C GLY A 55 12.21 -1.64 -15.70
N ARG A 56 11.67 -0.46 -16.03
CA ARG A 56 12.16 0.83 -15.50
C ARG A 56 11.88 1.03 -14.01
N ALA A 57 10.80 0.43 -13.49
CA ALA A 57 10.45 0.52 -12.07
C ALA A 57 11.21 -0.48 -11.19
N GLU A 58 11.67 -1.60 -11.74
CA GLU A 58 12.35 -2.65 -10.97
C GLU A 58 13.54 -2.10 -10.16
N GLY A 59 13.55 -2.39 -8.86
CA GLY A 59 14.63 -1.96 -7.95
C GLY A 59 14.63 -0.48 -7.55
N THR A 60 13.75 0.35 -8.12
CA THR A 60 13.73 1.80 -7.83
C THR A 60 12.94 2.17 -6.57
N GLY A 61 12.02 1.32 -6.12
CA GLY A 61 11.03 1.64 -5.08
C GLY A 61 9.72 2.21 -5.62
N VAL A 62 9.61 2.38 -6.94
CA VAL A 62 8.35 2.69 -7.64
C VAL A 62 7.56 1.41 -7.89
N SER A 63 6.26 1.44 -7.59
CA SER A 63 5.30 0.40 -7.98
C SER A 63 4.22 0.95 -8.90
N ILE A 64 3.69 0.12 -9.77
CA ILE A 64 2.67 0.53 -10.75
C ILE A 64 1.41 -0.27 -10.51
N LEU A 65 0.27 0.41 -10.51
CA LEU A 65 -1.05 -0.22 -10.49
C LEU A 65 -1.85 0.23 -11.71
N LEU A 66 -2.58 -0.72 -12.29
CA LEU A 66 -3.67 -0.39 -13.19
C LEU A 66 -4.92 -0.13 -12.35
N VAL A 67 -5.68 0.89 -12.70
CA VAL A 67 -6.92 1.26 -12.00
C VAL A 67 -8.07 1.37 -12.97
N ARG A 68 -9.29 1.20 -12.49
CA ARG A 68 -10.49 1.54 -13.26
C ARG A 68 -11.56 2.09 -12.34
N HIS A 69 -12.34 3.04 -12.86
CA HIS A 69 -13.43 3.62 -12.10
C HIS A 69 -14.66 2.72 -12.21
N PRO A 70 -15.34 2.38 -11.11
CA PRO A 70 -16.50 1.49 -11.13
C PRO A 70 -17.66 2.02 -11.99
N ASP A 71 -17.84 3.35 -12.04
CA ASP A 71 -18.88 3.98 -12.87
C ASP A 71 -18.45 4.26 -14.33
N ARG A 72 -17.20 3.93 -14.69
CA ARG A 72 -16.61 4.27 -16.00
C ARG A 72 -16.13 3.02 -16.73
N LEU A 73 -17.11 2.16 -17.04
CA LEU A 73 -16.88 0.82 -17.59
C LEU A 73 -16.69 0.78 -19.11
N ASP A 74 -17.11 1.82 -19.83
CA ASP A 74 -16.96 1.89 -21.29
C ASP A 74 -15.50 2.25 -21.66
N PRO A 75 -14.74 1.36 -22.34
CA PRO A 75 -13.40 1.68 -22.81
C PRO A 75 -13.37 2.91 -23.73
N ALA A 76 -14.42 3.16 -24.52
CA ALA A 76 -14.53 4.31 -25.40
C ALA A 76 -14.61 5.65 -24.63
N SER A 77 -14.97 5.61 -23.34
CA SER A 77 -14.96 6.80 -22.46
C SER A 77 -13.54 7.32 -22.18
N THR A 78 -12.49 6.58 -22.56
CA THR A 78 -11.08 6.99 -22.42
C THR A 78 -10.51 7.65 -23.69
N ASN A 79 -11.33 7.96 -24.70
CA ASN A 79 -10.89 8.63 -25.93
C ASN A 79 -10.22 10.00 -25.69
N ALA A 80 -10.48 10.65 -24.55
CA ALA A 80 -9.82 11.89 -24.12
C ALA A 80 -8.45 11.67 -23.42
N GLY A 81 -8.02 10.41 -23.27
CA GLY A 81 -6.85 9.99 -22.50
C GLY A 81 -7.21 9.21 -21.24
N LYS A 82 -6.17 8.74 -20.55
CA LYS A 82 -6.25 7.92 -19.34
C LYS A 82 -5.92 8.77 -18.12
N ASN A 83 -6.66 8.59 -17.02
CA ASN A 83 -6.21 9.16 -15.76
C ASN A 83 -4.91 8.51 -15.31
N VAL A 84 -3.95 9.35 -14.91
CA VAL A 84 -2.66 8.94 -14.37
C VAL A 84 -2.42 9.68 -13.07
N TRP A 85 -2.00 8.94 -12.05
CA TRP A 85 -1.52 9.51 -10.79
C TRP A 85 -0.08 9.10 -10.54
N VAL A 86 0.70 10.01 -9.98
CA VAL A 86 2.01 9.70 -9.43
C VAL A 86 2.04 10.17 -7.99
N VAL A 87 2.36 9.27 -7.07
CA VAL A 87 2.17 9.46 -5.63
C VAL A 87 3.42 9.02 -4.87
N HIS A 88 4.13 9.96 -4.26
CA HIS A 88 5.19 9.65 -3.30
C HIS A 88 4.59 9.62 -1.88
N THR A 89 4.84 8.54 -1.14
CA THR A 89 4.08 8.19 0.09
C THR A 89 4.84 8.43 1.39
N SER A 90 6.11 8.81 1.33
CA SER A 90 6.94 9.00 2.52
C SER A 90 6.40 10.13 3.41
N PRO A 91 6.35 9.96 4.75
CA PRO A 91 5.92 11.01 5.68
C PRO A 91 6.75 12.28 5.55
N GLY A 92 6.14 13.44 5.78
CA GLY A 92 6.75 14.78 5.57
C GLY A 92 6.99 15.18 4.10
N ALA A 93 7.12 14.20 3.21
CA ALA A 93 7.36 14.39 1.77
C ALA A 93 6.24 13.79 0.91
N THR A 94 5.05 13.59 1.47
CA THR A 94 3.90 13.05 0.73
C THR A 94 3.48 14.03 -0.38
N ARG A 95 3.45 13.56 -1.62
CA ARG A 95 3.13 14.36 -2.81
C ARG A 95 2.31 13.52 -3.77
N MET A 96 1.31 14.14 -4.41
CA MET A 96 0.52 13.49 -5.43
C MET A 96 0.22 14.45 -6.57
N ARG A 97 0.37 13.95 -7.80
CA ARG A 97 -0.06 14.63 -9.01
C ARG A 97 -1.05 13.76 -9.77
N HIS A 98 -2.02 14.41 -10.40
CA HIS A 98 -3.06 13.79 -11.21
C HIS A 98 -3.17 14.50 -12.56
N GLY A 99 -3.27 13.75 -13.64
CA GLY A 99 -3.53 14.30 -14.97
C GLY A 99 -4.18 13.27 -15.89
N ILE A 100 -4.71 13.76 -17.01
CA ILE A 100 -5.19 12.92 -18.10
C ILE A 100 -4.10 12.87 -19.17
N MET A 101 -3.65 11.66 -19.52
CA MET A 101 -2.59 11.43 -20.51
C MET A 101 -3.17 10.71 -21.74
N PRO A 102 -3.11 11.32 -22.94
CA PRO A 102 -3.50 10.64 -24.18
C PRO A 102 -2.61 9.44 -24.51
N ASP A 103 -1.33 9.58 -24.20
CA ASP A 103 -0.30 8.57 -24.44
C ASP A 103 0.43 8.28 -23.13
N VAL A 104 0.32 7.04 -22.66
CA VAL A 104 0.95 6.57 -21.42
C VAL A 104 2.35 5.99 -21.65
N SER A 105 2.79 5.84 -22.91
CA SER A 105 4.15 5.41 -23.23
C SER A 105 5.20 6.39 -22.73
N VAL A 106 4.87 7.69 -22.67
CA VAL A 106 5.69 8.79 -22.12
C VAL A 106 6.13 8.54 -20.67
N ILE A 107 5.38 7.73 -19.91
CA ILE A 107 5.77 7.35 -18.54
C ILE A 107 7.13 6.63 -18.52
N ALA A 108 7.47 5.89 -19.59
CA ALA A 108 8.74 5.18 -19.68
C ALA A 108 9.97 6.12 -19.72
N ASP A 109 9.77 7.36 -20.17
CA ASP A 109 10.82 8.38 -20.26
C ASP A 109 11.09 9.09 -18.93
N TRP A 110 10.23 8.88 -17.92
CA TRP A 110 10.45 9.44 -16.59
C TRP A 110 11.65 8.79 -15.89
N ASP A 111 12.22 9.53 -14.95
CA ASP A 111 13.28 9.03 -14.07
C ASP A 111 12.66 8.42 -12.81
N PHE A 112 12.56 7.09 -12.79
CA PHE A 112 11.93 6.35 -11.69
C PHE A 112 12.70 6.46 -10.38
N SER A 113 14.02 6.70 -10.41
CA SER A 113 14.81 6.92 -9.21
C SER A 113 14.47 8.28 -8.59
N GLU A 114 14.32 9.32 -9.41
CA GLU A 114 13.85 10.64 -8.96
C GLU A 114 12.40 10.58 -8.44
N LEU A 115 11.51 9.81 -9.09
CA LEU A 115 10.15 9.57 -8.58
C LEU A 115 10.16 8.94 -7.18
N ALA A 116 11.00 7.92 -6.99
CA ALA A 116 11.14 7.23 -5.72
C ALA A 116 11.73 8.14 -4.62
N ALA A 117 12.50 9.17 -5.00
CA ALA A 117 13.03 10.21 -4.12
C ALA A 117 12.04 11.37 -3.87
N GLY A 118 10.87 11.35 -4.53
CA GLY A 118 9.81 12.35 -4.37
C GLY A 118 9.84 13.51 -5.35
N ALA A 119 10.76 13.51 -6.33
CA ALA A 119 10.79 14.47 -7.42
C ALA A 119 9.79 14.07 -8.52
N LEU A 120 8.52 14.42 -8.30
CA LEU A 120 7.45 14.08 -9.24
C LEU A 120 7.54 14.90 -10.55
N PRO A 121 7.17 14.33 -11.71
CA PRO A 121 7.27 15.02 -12.99
C PRO A 121 6.24 16.16 -13.04
N PRO A 122 6.51 17.26 -13.76
CA PRO A 122 5.60 18.41 -13.85
C PRO A 122 4.44 18.15 -14.83
N PHE A 123 3.70 17.04 -14.66
CA PHE A 123 2.51 16.71 -15.44
C PHE A 123 1.22 16.97 -14.61
N GLY A 124 0.10 17.23 -15.28
CA GLY A 124 -1.19 17.41 -14.61
C GLY A 124 -1.17 18.47 -13.50
N VAL A 125 -1.98 18.28 -12.46
CA VAL A 125 -2.10 19.18 -11.29
C VAL A 125 -1.62 18.49 -10.02
N SER A 126 -1.08 19.26 -9.07
CA SER A 126 -0.86 18.77 -7.72
C SER A 126 -2.20 18.66 -7.00
N THR A 127 -2.41 17.58 -6.26
CA THR A 127 -3.66 17.38 -5.51
C THR A 127 -3.39 16.72 -4.16
N SER A 128 -4.26 17.02 -3.19
CA SER A 128 -4.31 16.38 -1.88
C SER A 128 -5.58 15.54 -1.70
N GLU A 129 -6.45 15.50 -2.70
CA GLU A 129 -7.69 14.72 -2.65
C GLU A 129 -7.36 13.24 -2.45
N PRO A 130 -7.99 12.56 -1.48
CA PRO A 130 -7.65 11.17 -1.22
C PRO A 130 -8.07 10.28 -2.37
N LEU A 131 -7.40 9.14 -2.52
CA LEU A 131 -7.87 8.03 -3.35
C LEU A 131 -7.97 6.78 -2.51
N LEU A 132 -9.10 6.07 -2.65
CA LEU A 132 -9.28 4.74 -2.10
C LEU A 132 -9.24 3.70 -3.21
N LEU A 133 -8.23 2.83 -3.17
CA LEU A 133 -8.04 1.77 -4.17
C LEU A 133 -8.47 0.43 -3.58
N VAL A 134 -9.49 -0.19 -4.14
CA VAL A 134 -9.95 -1.53 -3.76
C VAL A 134 -9.40 -2.56 -4.74
N CYS A 135 -8.61 -3.51 -4.26
CA CYS A 135 -8.02 -4.53 -5.12
C CYS A 135 -9.08 -5.56 -5.57
N THR A 136 -9.41 -5.58 -6.86
CA THR A 136 -10.38 -6.49 -7.48
C THR A 136 -9.77 -7.38 -8.57
N HIS A 137 -8.45 -7.55 -8.57
CA HIS A 137 -7.72 -8.23 -9.63
C HIS A 137 -8.01 -9.75 -9.71
N SER A 138 -9.05 -10.12 -10.47
CA SER A 138 -9.56 -11.49 -10.52
C SER A 138 -8.64 -12.48 -11.20
N GLY A 139 -7.88 -12.05 -12.20
CA GLY A 139 -6.90 -12.93 -12.83
C GLY A 139 -5.67 -13.20 -11.95
N ARG A 140 -5.45 -12.41 -10.89
CA ARG A 140 -4.40 -12.70 -9.91
C ARG A 140 -4.84 -13.73 -8.88
N ASP A 141 -5.96 -13.52 -8.21
CA ASP A 141 -6.44 -14.40 -7.14
C ASP A 141 -7.95 -14.27 -6.91
N ALA A 142 -8.60 -15.41 -6.62
CA ALA A 142 -10.05 -15.48 -6.37
C ALA A 142 -10.49 -14.67 -5.14
N CYS A 143 -9.67 -14.57 -4.09
CA CYS A 143 -10.00 -13.79 -2.89
C CYS A 143 -10.14 -12.29 -3.20
N CYS A 144 -9.24 -11.73 -4.02
CA CYS A 144 -9.41 -10.36 -4.53
C CYS A 144 -10.66 -10.24 -5.39
N ALA A 145 -10.96 -11.28 -6.18
CA ALA A 145 -12.11 -11.27 -7.05
C ALA A 145 -13.43 -11.18 -6.29
N ILE A 146 -13.58 -12.04 -5.27
CA ILE A 146 -14.80 -12.24 -4.50
C ILE A 146 -14.95 -11.12 -3.47
N HIS A 147 -14.00 -11.02 -2.53
CA HIS A 147 -14.13 -10.11 -1.39
C HIS A 147 -13.91 -8.65 -1.80
N GLY A 148 -12.98 -8.38 -2.72
CA GLY A 148 -12.73 -7.02 -3.21
C GLY A 148 -13.94 -6.44 -3.95
N ARG A 149 -14.57 -7.22 -4.83
CA ARG A 149 -15.78 -6.78 -5.55
C ARG A 149 -16.97 -6.63 -4.61
N ALA A 150 -17.16 -7.56 -3.68
CA ALA A 150 -18.22 -7.42 -2.67
C ALA A 150 -18.07 -6.11 -1.89
N LEU A 151 -16.85 -5.81 -1.42
CA LEU A 151 -16.57 -4.58 -0.68
C LEU A 151 -16.87 -3.33 -1.51
N ILE A 152 -16.34 -3.22 -2.73
CA ILE A 152 -16.52 -1.98 -3.50
C ILE A 152 -17.98 -1.77 -3.92
N THR A 153 -18.71 -2.83 -4.27
CA THR A 153 -20.14 -2.72 -4.60
C THR A 153 -20.93 -2.16 -3.40
N GLU A 154 -20.76 -2.76 -2.23
CA GLU A 154 -21.48 -2.32 -1.02
C GLU A 154 -21.04 -0.92 -0.57
N LEU A 155 -19.75 -0.59 -0.72
CA LEU A 155 -19.21 0.73 -0.38
C LEU A 155 -19.85 1.83 -1.25
N LEU A 156 -19.95 1.61 -2.56
CA LEU A 156 -20.51 2.61 -3.46
C LEU A 156 -22.00 2.86 -3.17
N GLU A 157 -22.76 1.84 -2.75
CA GLU A 157 -24.16 2.02 -2.33
C GLU A 157 -24.33 2.97 -1.13
N LYS A 158 -23.31 3.09 -0.28
CA LYS A 158 -23.34 3.89 0.96
C LYS A 158 -22.61 5.24 0.86
N ILE A 159 -21.86 5.47 -0.21
CA ILE A 159 -21.06 6.68 -0.43
C ILE A 159 -21.78 7.65 -1.38
N SER A 160 -21.61 8.96 -1.14
CA SER A 160 -22.20 10.02 -1.98
C SER A 160 -21.68 9.96 -3.41
N LEU A 161 -22.49 10.38 -4.40
CA LEU A 161 -22.08 10.37 -5.81
C LEU A 161 -20.82 11.21 -6.08
N GLU A 162 -20.62 12.30 -5.33
CA GLU A 162 -19.42 13.15 -5.42
C GLU A 162 -18.18 12.39 -4.93
N ASP A 163 -18.29 11.74 -3.78
CA ASP A 163 -17.20 10.98 -3.18
C ASP A 163 -16.79 9.74 -3.99
N ARG A 164 -17.73 9.15 -4.76
CA ARG A 164 -17.43 7.99 -5.62
C ARG A 164 -16.30 8.26 -6.61
N ALA A 165 -16.12 9.52 -7.04
CA ALA A 165 -15.03 9.92 -7.95
C ALA A 165 -13.62 9.57 -7.43
N PHE A 166 -13.49 9.36 -6.11
CA PHE A 166 -12.23 9.07 -5.42
C PHE A 166 -12.06 7.59 -5.05
N ILE A 167 -13.03 6.73 -5.38
CA ILE A 167 -13.02 5.30 -5.05
C ILE A 167 -12.84 4.50 -6.34
N TRP A 168 -11.70 3.82 -6.46
CA TRP A 168 -11.29 3.12 -7.68
C TRP A 168 -11.05 1.64 -7.41
N GLU A 169 -11.33 0.82 -8.42
CA GLU A 169 -10.82 -0.54 -8.45
C GLU A 169 -9.33 -0.52 -8.86
N SER A 170 -8.53 -1.42 -8.31
CA SER A 170 -7.12 -1.56 -8.68
C SER A 170 -6.73 -2.99 -9.03
N SER A 171 -5.66 -3.09 -9.83
CA SER A 171 -4.89 -4.31 -10.00
C SER A 171 -4.25 -4.73 -8.67
N HIS A 172 -3.49 -5.83 -8.70
CA HIS A 172 -3.05 -6.47 -7.47
C HIS A 172 -2.14 -5.57 -6.61
N ILE A 173 -2.67 -5.10 -5.48
CA ILE A 173 -1.91 -4.33 -4.47
C ILE A 173 -0.91 -5.25 -3.73
N GLY A 174 -1.32 -6.48 -3.44
CA GLY A 174 -0.54 -7.41 -2.62
C GLY A 174 -1.29 -7.88 -1.38
N GLY A 175 -1.19 -9.18 -1.08
CA GLY A 175 -1.80 -9.78 0.10
C GLY A 175 -3.28 -10.16 -0.08
N HIS A 176 -3.63 -10.87 -1.15
CA HIS A 176 -4.99 -11.42 -1.36
C HIS A 176 -5.45 -12.37 -0.25
N ARG A 177 -4.52 -12.99 0.49
CA ARG A 177 -4.80 -13.71 1.74
C ARG A 177 -5.32 -12.82 2.89
N PHE A 178 -5.28 -11.51 2.71
CA PHE A 178 -5.90 -10.52 3.58
C PHE A 178 -7.07 -9.81 2.88
N ALA A 179 -7.64 -10.40 1.84
CA ALA A 179 -8.74 -9.78 1.11
C ALA A 179 -9.98 -9.57 2.02
N PRO A 180 -10.74 -8.47 1.81
CA PRO A 180 -10.49 -7.40 0.85
C PRO A 180 -9.22 -6.59 1.18
N THR A 181 -8.45 -6.23 0.16
CA THR A 181 -7.25 -5.36 0.30
C THR A 181 -7.56 -3.99 -0.26
N VAL A 182 -7.26 -2.96 0.53
CA VAL A 182 -7.53 -1.56 0.18
C VAL A 182 -6.27 -0.73 0.44
N MET A 183 -5.99 0.25 -0.42
CA MET A 183 -4.94 1.25 -0.19
C MET A 183 -5.54 2.66 -0.22
N SER A 184 -5.21 3.47 0.78
CA SER A 184 -5.52 4.90 0.81
C SER A 184 -4.29 5.71 0.44
N LEU A 185 -4.44 6.58 -0.56
CA LEU A 185 -3.45 7.54 -1.02
C LEU A 185 -3.90 8.95 -0.62
N PRO A 186 -2.97 9.89 -0.37
CA PRO A 186 -1.57 9.84 -0.77
C PRO A 186 -0.58 9.19 0.21
N CYS A 187 -0.98 8.84 1.44
CA CYS A 187 -0.05 8.29 2.45
C CYS A 187 0.41 6.85 2.22
N GLY A 188 -0.22 6.14 1.28
CA GLY A 188 0.08 4.74 0.99
C GLY A 188 -0.25 3.81 2.16
N ALA A 189 -1.32 4.09 2.90
CA ALA A 189 -1.80 3.23 3.99
C ALA A 189 -2.57 2.05 3.43
N VAL A 190 -2.19 0.83 3.83
CA VAL A 190 -2.79 -0.41 3.30
C VAL A 190 -3.58 -1.13 4.39
N PHE A 191 -4.73 -1.65 4.00
CA PHE A 191 -5.68 -2.32 4.88
C PHE A 191 -6.01 -3.71 4.34
N GLY A 192 -6.41 -4.60 5.24
CA GLY A 192 -6.83 -5.96 4.91
C GLY A 192 -8.01 -6.41 5.76
N ARG A 193 -8.83 -7.31 5.23
CA ARG A 193 -10.01 -7.86 5.92
C ARG A 193 -11.04 -6.78 6.31
N LEU A 194 -11.10 -5.68 5.56
CA LEU A 194 -12.05 -4.60 5.82
C LEU A 194 -13.49 -5.06 5.58
N ALA A 195 -14.37 -4.71 6.52
CA ALA A 195 -15.81 -4.63 6.29
C ALA A 195 -16.17 -3.27 5.64
N VAL A 196 -17.39 -3.14 5.11
CA VAL A 196 -17.83 -1.92 4.42
C VAL A 196 -17.80 -0.70 5.34
N ASP A 197 -18.24 -0.84 6.60
CA ASP A 197 -18.32 0.29 7.52
C ASP A 197 -16.91 0.79 7.87
N ASN A 198 -15.96 -0.12 8.09
CA ASN A 198 -14.54 0.23 8.29
C ASN A 198 -13.94 0.88 7.03
N ALA A 199 -14.36 0.49 5.81
CA ALA A 199 -13.90 1.12 4.58
C ALA A 199 -14.44 2.56 4.43
N ILE A 200 -15.68 2.82 4.86
CA ILE A 200 -16.25 4.17 4.94
C ILE A 200 -15.45 5.04 5.92
N GLU A 201 -15.08 4.48 7.07
CA GLU A 201 -14.25 5.18 8.06
C GLU A 201 -12.85 5.49 7.53
N VAL A 202 -12.20 4.55 6.84
CA VAL A 202 -10.91 4.76 6.17
C VAL A 202 -11.01 5.92 5.19
N PHE A 203 -12.04 5.91 4.32
CA PHE A 203 -12.22 6.95 3.32
C PHE A 203 -12.48 8.32 3.97
N SER A 204 -13.43 8.39 4.90
CA SER A 204 -13.79 9.63 5.61
C SER A 204 -12.63 10.16 6.46
N GLY A 205 -11.86 9.27 7.09
CA GLY A 205 -10.64 9.62 7.81
C GLY A 205 -9.58 10.21 6.89
N SER A 206 -9.39 9.63 5.71
CA SER A 206 -8.40 10.11 4.73
C SER A 206 -8.69 11.53 4.24
N GLN A 207 -9.97 11.90 4.07
CA GLN A 207 -10.41 13.27 3.77
C GLN A 207 -10.03 14.27 4.87
N ARG A 208 -9.88 13.80 6.11
CA ARG A 208 -9.47 14.59 7.29
C ARG A 208 -7.99 14.43 7.65
N CYS A 209 -7.18 13.81 6.79
CA CYS A 209 -5.78 13.47 7.07
C CYS A 209 -5.59 12.58 8.32
N LEU A 210 -6.55 11.70 8.59
CA LEU A 210 -6.51 10.71 9.67
C LEU A 210 -6.40 9.29 9.11
N LEU A 211 -5.74 8.42 9.86
CA LEU A 211 -5.67 6.98 9.65
C LEU A 211 -6.62 6.27 10.62
N THR A 212 -7.25 5.19 10.16
CA THR A 212 -7.82 4.19 11.05
C THR A 212 -6.75 3.14 11.37
N LEU A 213 -6.79 2.56 12.57
CA LEU A 213 -5.81 1.56 13.01
C LEU A 213 -6.36 0.13 12.98
N GLU A 214 -7.69 -0.02 12.97
CA GLU A 214 -8.31 -1.32 12.72
C GLU A 214 -8.02 -1.76 11.28
N ASN A 215 -7.78 -3.05 11.08
CA ASN A 215 -7.45 -3.63 9.77
C ASN A 215 -6.18 -3.09 9.08
N TYR A 216 -5.42 -2.21 9.75
CA TYR A 216 -4.25 -1.54 9.19
C TYR A 216 -3.05 -2.49 9.09
N ARG A 217 -2.41 -2.51 7.90
CA ARG A 217 -1.26 -3.37 7.59
C ARG A 217 0.07 -2.62 7.64
N GLY A 218 0.05 -1.31 7.42
CA GLY A 218 1.22 -0.44 7.41
C GLY A 218 1.24 0.54 6.23
N ARG A 219 2.19 1.49 6.24
CA ARG A 219 2.50 2.36 5.10
C ARG A 219 3.45 1.67 4.14
N THR A 220 3.21 1.88 2.84
CA THR A 220 4.02 1.29 1.77
C THR A 220 5.48 1.75 1.76
N CYS A 221 5.77 2.98 2.21
CA CYS A 221 7.14 3.49 2.25
C CYS A 221 8.03 2.79 3.29
N TYR A 222 7.42 2.09 4.26
CA TYR A 222 8.14 1.39 5.32
C TYR A 222 8.33 -0.08 5.00
N SER A 223 9.48 -0.62 5.42
CA SER A 223 9.71 -2.06 5.40
C SER A 223 8.85 -2.77 6.46
N PRO A 224 8.60 -4.08 6.34
CA PRO A 224 7.77 -4.85 7.27
C PRO A 224 8.02 -4.60 8.78
N PRO A 225 9.27 -4.62 9.29
CA PRO A 225 9.50 -4.30 10.71
C PRO A 225 9.11 -2.86 11.07
N LEU A 226 9.40 -1.89 10.19
CA LEU A 226 9.10 -0.48 10.45
C LEU A 226 7.59 -0.18 10.38
N GLN A 227 6.86 -0.88 9.52
CA GLN A 227 5.39 -0.87 9.53
C GLN A 227 4.86 -1.36 10.89
N VAL A 228 5.41 -2.43 11.46
CA VAL A 228 5.01 -2.91 12.80
C VAL A 228 5.34 -1.89 13.88
N ALA A 229 6.53 -1.27 13.84
CA ALA A 229 6.90 -0.23 14.79
C ALA A 229 5.94 0.97 14.76
N GLU A 230 5.61 1.47 13.57
CA GLU A 230 4.64 2.55 13.38
C GLU A 230 3.30 2.18 14.02
N ILE A 231 2.76 1.01 13.68
CA ILE A 231 1.46 0.54 14.16
C ILE A 231 1.43 0.44 15.68
N VAL A 232 2.47 -0.15 16.28
CA VAL A 232 2.56 -0.33 17.73
C VAL A 232 2.54 1.01 18.46
N VAL A 233 3.30 2.00 17.98
CA VAL A 233 3.32 3.34 18.59
C VAL A 233 1.98 4.05 18.40
N ARG A 234 1.39 4.01 17.20
CA ARG A 234 0.08 4.61 16.95
C ARG A 234 -1.00 4.04 17.86
N GLN A 235 -1.03 2.72 18.02
CA GLN A 235 -2.01 2.05 18.87
C GLN A 235 -1.80 2.37 20.34
N HIS A 236 -0.56 2.37 20.82
CA HIS A 236 -0.25 2.61 22.22
C HIS A 236 -0.49 4.07 22.63
N MET A 237 -0.22 5.01 21.73
CA MET A 237 -0.29 6.46 22.00
C MET A 237 -1.58 7.13 21.49
N GLY A 238 -2.44 6.39 20.76
CA GLY A 238 -3.66 6.94 20.17
C GLY A 238 -3.40 7.99 19.08
N ILE A 239 -2.39 7.76 18.24
CA ILE A 239 -1.98 8.71 17.19
C ILE A 239 -2.62 8.32 15.86
N TYR A 240 -3.54 9.14 15.37
CA TYR A 240 -4.32 8.89 14.16
C TYR A 240 -3.91 9.81 13.01
N GLU A 241 -3.24 10.91 13.29
CA GLU A 241 -2.77 11.87 12.30
C GLU A 241 -1.79 11.17 11.34
N ARG A 242 -2.05 11.35 10.05
CA ARG A 242 -1.44 10.53 9.00
C ARG A 242 0.08 10.73 8.88
N ASP A 243 0.54 11.98 8.92
CA ASP A 243 1.91 12.34 8.53
C ASP A 243 2.80 12.85 9.68
N VAL A 244 2.43 12.55 10.93
CA VAL A 244 3.13 13.05 12.12
C VAL A 244 4.22 12.11 12.64
N LEU A 245 4.33 10.89 12.11
CA LEU A 245 5.29 9.88 12.54
C LEU A 245 6.32 9.57 11.43
N ASP A 246 7.60 9.64 11.79
CA ASP A 246 8.73 9.09 11.05
C ASP A 246 9.27 7.84 11.74
N VAL A 247 9.76 6.86 10.98
CA VAL A 247 10.24 5.58 11.51
C VAL A 247 11.60 5.25 10.94
N LEU A 248 12.58 5.12 11.83
CA LEU A 248 13.98 4.91 11.52
C LEU A 248 14.46 3.57 12.09
N ARG A 249 15.47 2.97 11.47
CA ARG A 249 16.16 1.80 12.03
C ARG A 249 17.28 2.27 12.95
N VAL A 250 17.42 1.63 14.10
CA VAL A 250 18.55 1.86 15.00
C VAL A 250 19.66 0.85 14.72
N ILE A 251 20.87 1.33 14.46
CA ILE A 251 22.11 0.56 14.29
C ILE A 251 23.21 1.26 15.07
N ASP A 252 23.94 0.53 15.93
CA ASP A 252 25.02 1.06 16.75
C ASP A 252 24.64 2.38 17.46
N ASP A 253 23.47 2.36 18.12
CA ASP A 253 22.86 3.50 18.84
C ASP A 253 22.56 4.74 17.98
N ARG A 254 22.46 4.59 16.65
CA ARG A 254 22.09 5.66 15.72
C ARG A 254 20.81 5.32 14.97
N ALA A 255 19.87 6.27 14.94
CA ALA A 255 18.66 6.17 14.13
C ALA A 255 18.93 6.64 12.69
N LEU A 256 18.76 5.75 11.73
CA LEU A 256 19.05 5.96 10.31
C LEU A 256 17.83 5.61 9.45
N PRO A 257 17.58 6.33 8.35
CA PRO A 257 16.60 5.90 7.36
C PRO A 257 16.93 4.50 6.85
N MET A 258 15.93 3.63 6.82
CA MET A 258 16.06 2.31 6.19
C MET A 258 15.47 2.40 4.78
N PRO A 259 16.26 2.16 3.71
CA PRO A 259 15.71 2.07 2.37
C PRO A 259 14.58 1.04 2.32
N ALA A 260 13.49 1.37 1.63
CA ALA A 260 12.31 0.51 1.56
C ALA A 260 12.67 -0.91 1.07
N LEU A 261 13.58 -1.02 0.08
CA LEU A 261 14.06 -2.28 -0.49
C LEU A 261 15.31 -2.86 0.20
N ALA A 262 15.65 -2.42 1.41
CA ALA A 262 16.79 -2.97 2.14
C ALA A 262 16.57 -4.45 2.53
N GLN A 263 17.67 -5.21 2.59
CA GLN A 263 17.63 -6.60 3.04
C GLN A 263 17.12 -6.65 4.49
N LEU A 264 16.13 -7.53 4.71
CA LEU A 264 15.55 -7.74 6.02
C LEU A 264 16.32 -8.81 6.81
N PRO A 265 16.36 -8.69 8.15
CA PRO A 265 16.85 -9.76 9.03
C PRO A 265 16.09 -11.08 8.81
N ALA A 266 16.78 -12.19 9.04
CA ALA A 266 16.22 -13.52 8.91
C ALA A 266 15.28 -13.87 10.09
N VAL A 267 14.51 -14.95 9.94
CA VAL A 267 13.68 -15.50 11.03
C VAL A 267 14.58 -15.81 12.24
N GLY A 268 14.16 -15.37 13.42
CA GLY A 268 14.90 -15.49 14.67
C GLY A 268 15.71 -14.25 15.03
N GLU A 269 16.01 -13.38 14.05
CA GLU A 269 16.75 -12.14 14.27
C GLU A 269 15.85 -11.00 14.77
N SER A 270 16.47 -9.95 15.29
CA SER A 270 15.80 -8.79 15.86
C SER A 270 16.23 -7.49 15.19
N LEU A 271 15.36 -6.48 15.27
CA LEU A 271 15.60 -5.13 14.78
C LEU A 271 15.08 -4.14 15.81
N VAL A 272 15.78 -3.02 15.98
CA VAL A 272 15.30 -1.90 16.79
C VAL A 272 14.90 -0.77 15.86
N ALA A 273 13.70 -0.24 16.06
CA ALA A 273 13.20 0.92 15.34
C ALA A 273 13.03 2.10 16.31
N GLU A 274 13.31 3.31 15.85
CA GLU A 274 12.94 4.54 16.54
C GLU A 274 11.79 5.20 15.77
N VAL A 275 10.67 5.41 16.44
CA VAL A 275 9.51 6.12 15.92
C VAL A 275 9.53 7.52 16.51
N ARG A 276 9.51 8.55 15.67
CA ARG A 276 9.57 9.95 16.07
C ARG A 276 8.28 10.65 15.71
N HIS A 277 7.72 11.38 16.65
CA HIS A 277 6.66 12.33 16.38
C HIS A 277 7.25 13.68 15.95
N GLU A 278 6.55 14.41 15.09
CA GLU A 278 6.92 15.78 14.70
C GLU A 278 6.97 16.78 15.87
N ASP A 279 6.41 16.42 17.04
CA ASP A 279 6.36 17.28 18.24
C ASP A 279 7.58 17.07 19.16
N GLY A 280 8.50 16.19 18.76
CA GLY A 280 9.71 15.87 19.51
C GLY A 280 9.60 14.68 20.45
N ARG A 281 8.44 14.03 20.59
CA ARG A 281 8.36 12.72 21.26
C ARG A 281 8.99 11.64 20.40
N ALA A 282 9.59 10.63 21.05
CA ALA A 282 10.11 9.46 20.35
C ALA A 282 9.97 8.19 21.19
N TRP A 283 9.98 7.05 20.49
CA TRP A 283 9.86 5.73 21.08
C TRP A 283 10.79 4.75 20.40
N GLN A 284 11.42 3.88 21.18
CA GLN A 284 12.13 2.71 20.66
C GLN A 284 11.23 1.48 20.72
N VAL A 285 11.16 0.77 19.59
CA VAL A 285 10.42 -0.48 19.44
C VAL A 285 11.41 -1.59 19.14
N ASN A 286 11.45 -2.58 20.04
CA ASN A 286 12.22 -3.81 19.84
C ASN A 286 11.35 -4.79 19.06
N LEU A 287 11.84 -5.24 17.91
CA LEU A 287 11.10 -6.09 16.98
C LEU A 287 11.83 -7.42 16.80
N ARG A 288 11.06 -8.49 16.64
CA ARG A 288 11.58 -9.82 16.33
C ARG A 288 10.92 -10.39 15.08
N CYS A 289 11.71 -11.00 14.22
CA CYS A 289 11.22 -11.82 13.12
C CYS A 289 10.96 -13.23 13.63
N GLU A 290 9.74 -13.71 13.49
CA GLU A 290 9.29 -15.01 13.97
C GLU A 290 8.65 -15.80 12.83
N GLU A 291 8.66 -17.13 12.95
CA GLU A 291 7.87 -17.97 12.06
C GLU A 291 6.40 -17.95 12.51
N LEU A 292 5.47 -17.84 11.56
CA LEU A 292 4.05 -18.04 11.80
C LEU A 292 3.81 -19.46 12.32
N SER A 293 3.01 -19.59 13.37
CA SER A 293 2.82 -20.86 14.09
C SER A 293 2.27 -22.00 13.24
N GLN A 294 1.58 -21.69 12.15
CA GLN A 294 1.04 -22.68 11.22
C GLN A 294 1.27 -22.22 9.77
N PRO A 295 1.57 -23.16 8.85
CA PRO A 295 1.69 -22.84 7.44
C PRO A 295 0.32 -22.46 6.88
N ARG A 296 0.33 -21.60 5.86
CA ARG A 296 -0.88 -21.19 5.14
C ARG A 296 -0.57 -20.92 3.68
N PRO A 297 -1.54 -21.16 2.77
CA PRO A 297 -1.34 -20.86 1.35
C PRO A 297 -1.11 -19.37 1.14
N GLN A 298 -0.07 -19.02 0.37
CA GLN A 298 0.17 -17.62 0.02
C GLN A 298 -0.96 -17.10 -0.89
N SER A 299 -1.45 -17.94 -1.81
CA SER A 299 -2.49 -17.68 -2.82
C SER A 299 -3.47 -18.84 -2.92
N CYS A 300 -4.66 -18.59 -3.47
CA CYS A 300 -5.64 -19.63 -3.74
C CYS A 300 -5.05 -20.72 -4.65
N GLY A 301 -5.25 -21.99 -4.28
CA GLY A 301 -4.78 -23.13 -5.07
C GLY A 301 -3.27 -23.38 -4.99
N VAL A 302 -2.53 -22.62 -4.18
CA VAL A 302 -1.10 -22.85 -3.88
C VAL A 302 -0.97 -23.63 -2.58
N GLU A 303 0.01 -24.52 -2.47
CA GLU A 303 0.28 -25.26 -1.23
C GLU A 303 0.64 -24.32 -0.07
N ALA A 304 0.32 -24.77 1.15
CA ALA A 304 0.62 -24.03 2.36
C ALA A 304 2.12 -24.07 2.66
N THR A 305 2.68 -22.90 2.96
CA THR A 305 4.09 -22.76 3.36
C THR A 305 4.19 -21.99 4.67
N ASN A 306 5.31 -22.17 5.37
CA ASN A 306 5.66 -21.30 6.50
C ASN A 306 5.82 -19.86 6.01
N ALA A 307 5.59 -18.92 6.92
CA ALA A 307 5.70 -17.49 6.66
C ALA A 307 6.42 -16.80 7.81
N ALA A 308 7.23 -15.79 7.50
CA ALA A 308 7.83 -14.92 8.50
C ALA A 308 6.85 -13.79 8.88
N ILE A 309 6.79 -13.46 10.16
CA ILE A 309 6.04 -12.34 10.71
C ILE A 309 6.94 -11.48 11.59
N TRP A 310 6.59 -10.22 11.73
CA TRP A 310 7.26 -9.30 12.65
C TRP A 310 6.37 -8.99 13.84
N ARG A 311 6.95 -9.00 15.04
CA ARG A 311 6.24 -8.65 16.28
C ARG A 311 7.07 -7.67 17.10
N SER A 312 6.39 -6.77 17.80
CA SER A 312 7.03 -6.02 18.88
C SER A 312 7.20 -6.92 20.10
N VAL A 313 8.41 -6.93 20.64
CA VAL A 313 8.78 -7.58 21.91
C VAL A 313 9.08 -6.55 23.00
N GLY A 314 9.00 -5.26 22.69
CA GLY A 314 9.17 -4.17 23.64
C GLY A 314 8.92 -2.80 23.03
N LEU A 315 8.42 -1.88 23.84
CA LEU A 315 8.20 -0.47 23.53
C LEU A 315 8.68 0.36 24.72
N ALA A 316 9.50 1.36 24.47
CA ALA A 316 9.94 2.31 25.49
C ALA A 316 9.96 3.73 24.93
N GLU A 317 9.68 4.74 25.76
CA GLU A 317 9.97 6.12 25.40
C GLU A 317 11.47 6.29 25.16
N SER A 318 11.84 7.06 24.15
CA SER A 318 13.22 7.44 23.88
C SER A 318 13.34 8.95 23.77
N THR A 319 14.51 9.47 24.13
CA THR A 319 14.84 10.86 23.79
C THR A 319 15.32 10.86 22.35
N PRO A 320 14.75 11.70 21.44
CA PRO A 320 15.24 11.78 20.08
C PRO A 320 16.74 12.06 20.09
N TRP A 321 17.49 11.34 19.25
CA TRP A 321 18.92 11.61 19.08
C TRP A 321 19.08 13.07 18.66
N ARG A 322 19.76 13.90 19.47
CA ARG A 322 20.04 15.29 19.11
C ARG A 322 20.74 15.28 17.76
N GLN A 323 20.25 16.06 16.80
CA GLN A 323 21.00 16.35 15.58
C GLN A 323 22.31 17.01 16.01
N GLY A 324 23.39 16.23 16.03
CA GLY A 324 24.76 16.71 16.15
C GLY A 324 25.30 17.04 14.77
#